data_AF-F9DSJ3-F1
#
_entry.id   AF-F9DSJ3-F1
#
_cell.length_a   1.000
_cell.length_b   1.000
_cell.length_c   1.000
_cell.angle_alpha   90.00
_cell.angle_beta   90.00
_cell.angle_gamma   90.00
#
_symmetry.space_group_name_H-M   'P 1'
#
loop_
_entity.id
_entity.type
_entity.pdbx_description
1 polymer ?
#
loop_
_entity_poly.entity_id
_entity_poly.type
_entity_poly.pdbx_seq_one_letter_code
_entity_poly.pdbx_strand_id
1 'polypeptide(L)'
;MLFDELILILKEKSFQKKDRLKVKELTKEIIVDLVTSGMDINDIKKFVSDALASYQIHGDELFINYIGVPKELKMDDEKKDYIDGLNIQNRLDFFQKKLLFVENEYIFIYPIWGLIAFPKNSLNTIFGCQLYSPDIEKVFGENSFFDETFDTSNIEEKDKEIGPEDRHKYRSRCNVKILVTAISANSAKEIAESKFLHLLNLLNLYFAQKYHEFYWDGQYIGKKTDTEYGSFGSLFGSIDEKQQRKNLSRNSPKFLSDQKYESIKNVSKIIESLEEKNMCVVQNRSTEF
;
A
#
# COMPACT_ATOMS: atom_id res chain seq x y z
N MET A 1 -27.39 4.77 9.60
CA MET A 1 -28.67 5.23 9.03
C MET A 1 -29.02 4.48 7.75
N LEU A 2 -28.25 4.62 6.65
CA LEU A 2 -28.52 3.90 5.39
C LEU A 2 -28.39 2.37 5.49
N PHE A 3 -27.36 1.90 6.20
CA PHE A 3 -27.17 0.46 6.43
C PHE A 3 -28.28 -0.15 7.31
N ASP A 4 -28.77 0.59 8.30
CA ASP A 4 -29.88 0.16 9.15
C ASP A 4 -31.18 0.02 8.34
N GLU A 5 -31.42 0.94 7.40
CA GLU A 5 -32.56 0.89 6.49
C GLU A 5 -32.45 -0.31 5.51
N LEU A 6 -31.23 -0.61 5.03
CA LEU A 6 -30.98 -1.80 4.23
C LEU A 6 -31.25 -3.09 5.02
N ILE A 7 -30.82 -3.17 6.28
CA ILE A 7 -31.09 -4.31 7.16
C ILE A 7 -32.59 -4.53 7.34
N LEU A 8 -33.38 -3.46 7.55
CA LEU A 8 -34.83 -3.57 7.71
C LEU A 8 -35.49 -4.20 6.49
N ILE A 9 -35.08 -3.83 5.28
CA ILE A 9 -35.61 -4.39 4.03
C ILE A 9 -35.16 -5.85 3.85
N LEU A 10 -33.90 -6.17 4.14
CA LEU A 10 -33.38 -7.54 4.04
C LEU A 10 -34.07 -8.52 5.01
N LYS A 11 -34.64 -8.02 6.10
CA LYS A 11 -35.42 -8.80 7.09
C LYS A 11 -36.83 -9.15 6.62
N GLU A 12 -37.36 -8.46 5.60
CA GLU A 12 -38.70 -8.76 5.10
C GLU A 12 -38.73 -10.12 4.37
N LYS A 13 -39.68 -10.99 4.75
CA LYS A 13 -39.80 -12.34 4.18
C LYS A 13 -40.20 -12.36 2.69
N SER A 14 -40.69 -11.25 2.12
CA SER A 14 -41.15 -11.19 0.74
C SER A 14 -40.47 -10.08 -0.05
N PHE A 15 -39.57 -10.46 -0.95
CA PHE A 15 -38.87 -9.51 -1.83
C PHE A 15 -39.70 -9.16 -3.08
N GLN A 16 -40.32 -7.99 -3.08
CA GLN A 16 -40.98 -7.44 -4.27
C GLN A 16 -39.99 -6.66 -5.14
N LYS A 17 -40.36 -6.35 -6.39
CA LYS A 17 -39.52 -5.60 -7.34
C LYS A 17 -39.11 -4.22 -6.79
N LYS A 18 -40.02 -3.55 -6.07
CA LYS A 18 -39.77 -2.25 -5.42
C LYS A 18 -38.65 -2.36 -4.36
N ASP A 19 -38.62 -3.46 -3.61
CA ASP A 19 -37.63 -3.69 -2.54
C ASP A 19 -36.26 -3.95 -3.16
N ARG A 20 -36.19 -4.66 -4.30
CA ARG A 20 -34.94 -4.85 -5.07
C ARG A 20 -34.36 -3.53 -5.59
N LEU A 21 -35.21 -2.62 -6.06
CA LEU A 21 -34.78 -1.29 -6.50
C LEU A 21 -34.24 -0.49 -5.31
N LYS A 22 -34.96 -0.49 -4.19
CA LYS A 22 -34.56 0.21 -2.97
C LYS A 22 -33.25 -0.33 -2.38
N VAL A 23 -33.07 -1.66 -2.33
CA VAL A 23 -31.80 -2.30 -1.95
C VAL A 23 -30.66 -1.83 -2.86
N LYS A 24 -30.87 -1.78 -4.18
CA LYS A 24 -29.85 -1.35 -5.14
C LYS A 24 -29.46 0.12 -4.94
N GLU A 25 -30.41 0.99 -4.62
CA GLU A 25 -30.15 2.41 -4.35
C GLU A 25 -29.40 2.60 -3.04
N LEU A 26 -29.86 2.01 -1.94
CA LEU A 26 -29.18 2.07 -0.64
C LEU A 26 -27.76 1.50 -0.71
N THR A 27 -27.56 0.40 -1.45
CA THR A 27 -26.23 -0.19 -1.64
C THR A 27 -25.29 0.77 -2.38
N LYS A 28 -25.80 1.51 -3.38
CA LYS A 28 -25.00 2.51 -4.09
C LYS A 28 -24.62 3.66 -3.17
N GLU A 29 -25.55 4.17 -2.38
CA GLU A 29 -25.27 5.25 -1.43
C GLU A 29 -24.25 4.82 -0.37
N ILE A 30 -24.38 3.60 0.18
CA ILE A 30 -23.37 3.03 1.08
C ILE A 30 -22.00 2.93 0.41
N ILE A 31 -21.92 2.50 -0.85
CA ILE A 31 -20.65 2.46 -1.61
C ILE A 31 -20.08 3.86 -1.76
N VAL A 32 -20.91 4.86 -2.08
CA VAL A 32 -20.47 6.26 -2.20
C VAL A 32 -19.91 6.77 -0.88
N ASP A 33 -20.60 6.52 0.24
CA ASP A 33 -20.12 6.90 1.57
C ASP A 33 -18.79 6.23 1.92
N LEU A 34 -18.63 4.93 1.59
CA LEU A 34 -17.38 4.19 1.79
C LEU A 34 -16.23 4.72 0.92
N VAL A 35 -16.51 5.08 -0.33
CA VAL A 35 -15.51 5.74 -1.19
C VAL A 35 -15.13 7.11 -0.63
N THR A 36 -16.11 7.85 -0.12
CA THR A 36 -15.91 9.20 0.43
C THR A 36 -15.14 9.15 1.76
N SER A 37 -15.24 8.06 2.53
CA SER A 37 -14.41 7.85 3.71
C SER A 37 -12.96 7.47 3.37
N GLY A 38 -12.66 7.17 2.10
CA GLY A 38 -11.30 6.84 1.65
C GLY A 38 -11.04 5.34 1.53
N MET A 39 -12.07 4.52 1.31
CA MET A 39 -11.90 3.14 0.82
C MET A 39 -11.95 3.12 -0.71
N ASP A 40 -11.08 2.35 -1.35
CA ASP A 40 -11.22 2.12 -2.79
C ASP A 40 -12.28 1.03 -3.08
N ILE A 41 -12.61 0.81 -4.36
CA ILE A 41 -13.59 -0.21 -4.76
C ILE A 41 -13.12 -1.64 -4.39
N ASN A 42 -11.81 -1.89 -4.37
CA ASN A 42 -11.25 -3.20 -4.04
C ASN A 42 -11.30 -3.45 -2.53
N ASP A 43 -11.09 -2.43 -1.69
CA ASP A 43 -11.30 -2.45 -0.26
C ASP A 43 -12.74 -2.82 0.05
N ILE A 44 -13.69 -2.17 -0.62
CA ILE A 44 -15.12 -2.43 -0.44
C ILE A 44 -15.46 -3.86 -0.87
N LYS A 45 -14.94 -4.34 -2.00
CA LYS A 45 -15.14 -5.73 -2.45
C LYS A 45 -14.57 -6.74 -1.45
N LYS A 46 -13.35 -6.51 -0.98
CA LYS A 46 -12.70 -7.37 0.01
C LYS A 46 -13.47 -7.36 1.32
N PHE A 47 -13.88 -6.20 1.79
CA PHE A 47 -14.72 -6.03 2.98
C PHE A 47 -16.04 -6.81 2.90
N VAL A 48 -16.75 -6.68 1.77
CA VAL A 48 -18.01 -7.39 1.52
C VAL A 48 -17.78 -8.90 1.43
N SER A 49 -16.72 -9.32 0.74
CA SER A 49 -16.31 -10.73 0.66
C SER A 49 -15.99 -11.28 2.05
N ASP A 50 -15.13 -10.62 2.82
CA ASP A 50 -14.68 -11.06 4.14
C ASP A 50 -15.83 -11.17 5.15
N ALA A 51 -16.83 -10.29 5.04
CA ALA A 51 -17.97 -10.29 5.96
C ALA A 51 -19.08 -11.29 5.57
N LEU A 52 -19.19 -11.66 4.28
CA LEU A 52 -20.29 -12.49 3.78
C LEU A 52 -19.85 -13.91 3.37
N ALA A 53 -18.58 -14.10 3.00
CA ALA A 53 -18.05 -15.38 2.56
C ALA A 53 -17.64 -16.24 3.76
N SER A 54 -18.30 -17.38 3.91
CA SER A 54 -17.99 -18.37 4.96
C SER A 54 -16.84 -19.30 4.58
N TYR A 55 -16.68 -19.56 3.27
CA TYR A 55 -15.75 -20.54 2.73
C TYR A 55 -15.20 -20.06 1.38
N GLN A 56 -13.96 -20.41 1.05
CA GLN A 56 -13.40 -20.36 -0.28
C GLN A 56 -13.12 -21.80 -0.74
N ILE A 57 -13.48 -22.13 -1.98
CA ILE A 57 -13.16 -23.44 -2.58
C ILE A 57 -12.08 -23.18 -3.62
N HIS A 58 -10.94 -23.85 -3.51
CA HIS A 58 -9.85 -23.83 -4.50
C HIS A 58 -9.52 -25.27 -4.89
N GLY A 59 -9.91 -25.67 -6.11
CA GLY A 59 -9.82 -27.07 -6.51
C GLY A 59 -10.70 -27.94 -5.61
N ASP A 60 -10.11 -28.95 -4.98
CA ASP A 60 -10.78 -29.86 -4.03
C ASP A 60 -10.63 -29.42 -2.56
N GLU A 61 -9.96 -28.29 -2.29
CA GLU A 61 -9.68 -27.80 -0.94
C GLU A 61 -10.69 -26.73 -0.50
N LEU A 62 -11.27 -26.91 0.70
CA LEU A 62 -12.17 -25.97 1.35
C LEU A 62 -11.40 -25.15 2.38
N PHE A 63 -11.29 -23.85 2.15
CA PHE A 63 -10.70 -22.89 3.06
C PHE A 63 -11.80 -22.18 3.84
N ILE A 64 -11.80 -22.32 5.16
CA ILE A 64 -12.77 -21.66 6.03
C ILE A 64 -12.30 -20.23 6.32
N ASN A 65 -13.15 -19.23 6.05
CA ASN A 65 -12.84 -17.85 6.36
C ASN A 65 -13.15 -17.59 7.84
N TYR A 66 -12.13 -17.63 8.69
CA TYR A 66 -12.25 -17.46 10.14
C TYR A 66 -12.50 -16.01 10.61
N ILE A 67 -12.88 -15.10 9.72
CA ILE A 67 -13.04 -13.68 10.05
C ILE A 67 -14.30 -13.49 10.89
N GLY A 68 -14.14 -13.09 12.16
CA GLY A 68 -15.23 -12.94 13.13
C GLY A 68 -15.45 -14.16 14.04
N VAL A 69 -14.69 -15.23 13.85
CA VAL A 69 -14.70 -16.39 14.74
C VAL A 69 -13.93 -16.03 16.03
N PRO A 70 -14.50 -16.29 17.23
CA PRO A 70 -13.83 -16.03 18.50
C PRO A 70 -12.45 -16.71 18.55
N LYS A 71 -11.42 -15.97 18.98
CA LYS A 71 -10.03 -16.46 19.03
C LYS A 71 -9.85 -17.63 20.01
N GLU A 72 -10.81 -17.83 20.92
CA GLU A 72 -10.80 -18.90 21.90
C GLU A 72 -11.12 -20.27 21.30
N LEU A 73 -11.75 -20.33 20.12
CA LEU A 73 -12.05 -21.58 19.42
C LEU A 73 -10.79 -22.11 18.73
N LYS A 74 -10.33 -23.29 19.16
CA LYS A 74 -9.04 -23.86 18.71
C LYS A 74 -9.22 -24.91 17.63
N MET A 75 -10.27 -25.71 17.70
CA MET A 75 -10.51 -26.82 16.76
C MET A 75 -11.26 -26.35 15.53
N ASP A 76 -10.91 -26.87 14.35
CA ASP A 76 -11.56 -26.46 13.10
C ASP A 76 -13.04 -26.85 13.02
N ASP A 77 -13.43 -27.97 13.64
CA ASP A 77 -14.83 -28.38 13.74
C ASP A 77 -15.65 -27.39 14.58
N GLU A 78 -15.11 -26.90 15.71
CA GLU A 78 -15.78 -25.88 16.54
C GLU A 78 -15.97 -24.56 15.79
N LYS A 79 -14.97 -24.17 15.00
CA LYS A 79 -15.02 -22.96 14.18
C LYS A 79 -16.02 -23.11 13.04
N LYS A 80 -16.11 -24.31 12.43
CA LYS A 80 -17.07 -24.63 11.39
C LYS A 80 -18.51 -24.62 11.93
N ASP A 81 -18.75 -25.29 13.05
CA ASP A 81 -20.05 -25.29 13.73
C ASP A 81 -20.49 -23.87 14.12
N TYR A 82 -19.54 -23.04 14.57
CA TYR A 82 -19.81 -21.64 14.83
C TYR A 82 -20.26 -20.89 13.57
N ILE A 83 -19.55 -21.05 12.45
CA ILE A 83 -19.86 -20.40 11.17
C ILE A 83 -21.21 -20.88 10.60
N ASP A 84 -21.48 -22.18 10.67
CA ASP A 84 -22.73 -22.78 10.22
C ASP A 84 -23.92 -22.34 11.10
N GLY A 85 -23.67 -22.00 12.37
CA GLY A 85 -24.64 -21.39 13.28
C GLY A 85 -24.90 -19.89 13.05
N LEU A 86 -24.13 -19.20 12.20
CA LEU A 86 -24.31 -17.77 11.94
C LEU A 86 -25.51 -17.51 11.02
N ASN A 87 -26.59 -16.98 11.58
CA ASN A 87 -27.72 -16.46 10.82
C ASN A 87 -27.37 -15.15 10.07
N ILE A 88 -28.25 -14.71 9.17
CA ILE A 88 -28.08 -13.46 8.40
C ILE A 88 -27.89 -12.24 9.32
N GLN A 89 -28.55 -12.19 10.48
CA GLN A 89 -28.44 -11.07 11.42
C GLN A 89 -27.03 -10.99 12.01
N ASN A 90 -26.46 -12.12 12.45
CA ASN A 90 -25.12 -12.17 13.02
C ASN A 90 -24.07 -11.68 12.01
N ARG A 91 -24.25 -12.03 10.72
CA ARG A 91 -23.37 -11.58 9.62
C ARG A 91 -23.53 -10.09 9.33
N LEU A 92 -24.77 -9.57 9.37
CA LEU A 92 -25.05 -8.15 9.19
C LEU A 92 -24.55 -7.29 10.37
N ASP A 93 -24.66 -7.78 11.60
CA ASP A 93 -24.12 -7.10 12.79
C ASP A 93 -22.59 -7.06 12.76
N PHE A 94 -21.95 -8.12 12.24
CA PHE A 94 -20.50 -8.14 11.99
C PHE A 94 -20.11 -7.07 10.96
N PHE A 95 -20.85 -7.01 9.84
CA PHE A 95 -20.67 -5.98 8.82
C PHE A 95 -20.85 -4.57 9.40
N GLN A 96 -21.87 -4.34 10.22
CA GLN A 96 -22.15 -3.06 10.85
C GLN A 96 -21.03 -2.59 11.78
N LYS A 97 -20.50 -3.48 12.62
CA LYS A 97 -19.35 -3.16 13.49
C LYS A 97 -18.11 -2.78 12.68
N LYS A 98 -17.92 -3.41 11.53
CA LYS A 98 -16.80 -3.17 10.63
C LYS A 98 -16.96 -1.89 9.80
N LEU A 99 -18.18 -1.37 9.65
CA LEU A 99 -18.45 -0.04 9.06
C LEU A 99 -18.02 1.12 9.98
N LEU A 100 -17.80 0.87 11.27
CA LEU A 100 -17.24 1.89 12.18
C LEU A 100 -15.76 2.07 11.87
N PHE A 101 -15.45 3.16 11.18
CA PHE A 101 -14.11 3.44 10.69
C PHE A 101 -13.15 3.74 11.85
N VAL A 102 -12.02 3.06 11.84
CA VAL A 102 -10.89 3.38 12.71
C VAL A 102 -9.71 3.62 11.79
N GLU A 103 -9.18 4.84 11.85
CA GLU A 103 -7.92 5.16 11.20
C GLU A 103 -6.80 4.37 11.86
N ASN A 104 -5.90 3.84 11.03
CA ASN A 104 -4.72 3.14 11.50
C ASN A 104 -3.48 3.74 10.86
N GLU A 105 -2.37 3.61 11.55
CA GLU A 105 -1.07 4.01 11.01
C GLU A 105 -0.45 2.85 10.21
N TYR A 106 0.12 3.21 9.07
CA TYR A 106 0.83 2.33 8.17
C TYR A 106 2.20 2.91 7.85
N ILE A 107 3.18 2.03 7.72
CA ILE A 107 4.52 2.35 7.21
C ILE A 107 4.64 1.74 5.82
N PHE A 108 5.09 2.54 4.86
CA PHE A 108 5.48 2.09 3.53
C PHE A 108 6.95 2.37 3.26
N ILE A 109 7.58 1.44 2.55
CA ILE A 109 8.97 1.50 2.10
C ILE A 109 9.00 1.32 0.59
N TYR A 110 9.62 2.27 -0.10
CA TYR A 110 9.84 2.25 -1.55
C TYR A 110 11.33 2.36 -1.87
N PRO A 111 11.89 1.51 -2.75
CA PRO A 111 13.26 1.66 -3.22
C PRO A 111 13.38 2.79 -4.25
N ILE A 112 14.48 3.56 -4.19
CA ILE A 112 14.90 4.48 -5.25
C ILE A 112 16.15 3.93 -5.91
N TRP A 113 15.99 3.46 -7.14
CA TRP A 113 17.10 2.98 -7.95
C TRP A 113 17.92 4.14 -8.53
N GLY A 114 19.25 3.96 -8.55
CA GLY A 114 20.19 4.97 -9.05
C GLY A 114 20.55 6.08 -8.07
N LEU A 115 20.07 6.02 -6.83
CA LEU A 115 20.36 7.00 -5.79
C LEU A 115 21.15 6.35 -4.63
N ILE A 116 22.12 7.08 -4.10
CA ILE A 116 22.75 6.79 -2.81
C ILE A 116 22.50 7.99 -1.91
N ALA A 117 21.95 7.76 -0.73
CA ALA A 117 21.78 8.78 0.29
C ALA A 117 22.23 8.25 1.65
N PHE A 118 22.98 9.08 2.39
CA PHE A 118 23.35 8.82 3.78
C PHE A 118 22.86 9.97 4.68
N PRO A 119 21.54 10.22 4.73
CA PRO A 119 21.00 11.34 5.49
C PRO A 119 21.24 11.11 6.99
N LYS A 120 21.87 12.10 7.64
CA LYS A 120 22.31 11.99 9.05
C LYS A 120 21.24 12.28 10.10
N ASN A 121 20.03 12.71 9.70
CA ASN A 121 18.98 13.15 10.63
C ASN A 121 17.60 12.56 10.25
N SER A 122 17.06 11.73 11.14
CA SER A 122 15.77 11.01 11.01
C SER A 122 14.52 11.90 11.13
N LEU A 123 14.66 13.17 11.53
CA LEU A 123 13.54 14.10 11.72
C LEU A 123 13.20 14.94 10.48
N ASN A 124 14.05 14.92 9.43
CA ASN A 124 13.85 15.76 8.26
C ASN A 124 13.17 14.97 7.15
N THR A 125 11.93 15.35 6.79
CA THR A 125 11.16 14.72 5.71
C THR A 125 10.99 15.66 4.52
N ILE A 126 10.77 15.10 3.33
CA ILE A 126 10.42 15.81 2.09
C ILE A 126 9.08 15.24 1.62
N PHE A 127 7.98 15.98 1.60
CA PHE A 127 6.64 15.42 1.33
C PHE A 127 6.28 14.25 2.26
N GLY A 128 6.73 14.30 3.52
CA GLY A 128 6.58 13.19 4.48
C GLY A 128 7.44 11.96 4.19
N CYS A 129 8.34 12.02 3.22
CA CYS A 129 9.28 10.97 2.86
C CYS A 129 10.58 11.08 3.66
N GLN A 130 10.99 9.99 4.31
CA GLN A 130 12.27 9.84 5.01
C GLN A 130 13.20 8.98 4.18
N LEU A 131 14.30 9.56 3.70
CA LEU A 131 15.35 8.78 3.03
C LEU A 131 16.18 8.00 4.05
N TYR A 132 16.55 6.78 3.72
CA TYR A 132 17.54 6.01 4.47
C TYR A 132 18.29 5.04 3.53
N SER A 133 19.38 4.45 4.01
CA SER A 133 20.09 3.39 3.29
C SER A 133 19.82 2.05 3.97
N PRO A 134 19.26 1.05 3.26
CA PRO A 134 18.93 -0.25 3.85
C PRO A 134 20.17 -1.06 4.28
N ASP A 135 21.37 -0.68 3.81
CA ASP A 135 22.64 -1.26 4.25
C ASP A 135 23.09 -0.74 5.63
N ILE A 136 22.53 0.38 6.10
CA ILE A 136 22.90 1.04 7.36
C ILE A 136 21.82 0.86 8.43
N GLU A 137 20.55 0.99 8.05
CA GLU A 137 19.41 0.94 8.96
C GLU A 137 18.30 0.09 8.33
N LYS A 138 17.68 -0.78 9.15
CA LYS A 138 16.46 -1.52 8.79
C LYS A 138 15.28 -1.01 9.61
N VAL A 139 14.21 -0.62 8.93
CA VAL A 139 13.02 -0.01 9.55
C VAL A 139 12.17 -1.04 10.29
N PHE A 140 12.04 -2.26 9.77
CA PHE A 140 11.23 -3.33 10.33
C PHE A 140 12.03 -4.35 11.16
N GLY A 141 13.33 -4.10 11.37
CA GLY A 141 14.22 -5.00 12.09
C GLY A 141 14.59 -6.28 11.32
N GLU A 142 15.34 -7.19 11.95
CA GLU A 142 15.86 -8.39 11.28
C GLU A 142 14.79 -9.49 11.07
N ASN A 143 13.68 -9.44 11.81
CA ASN A 143 12.61 -10.46 11.78
C ASN A 143 11.49 -10.17 10.76
N SER A 144 11.74 -9.28 9.79
CA SER A 144 10.77 -8.96 8.73
C SER A 144 10.73 -10.07 7.66
N PHE A 145 9.52 -10.43 7.20
CA PHE A 145 9.33 -11.30 6.03
C PHE A 145 9.85 -10.71 4.72
N PHE A 146 10.00 -9.39 4.65
CA PHE A 146 10.49 -8.69 3.47
C PHE A 146 11.90 -8.14 3.73
N ASP A 147 12.80 -8.39 2.78
CA ASP A 147 14.14 -7.81 2.76
C ASP A 147 14.07 -6.37 2.21
N GLU A 148 14.38 -5.40 3.07
CA GLU A 148 14.42 -3.97 2.72
C GLU A 148 15.53 -3.63 1.71
N THR A 149 16.46 -4.55 1.40
CA THR A 149 17.44 -4.30 0.34
C THR A 149 16.85 -4.43 -1.08
N PHE A 150 15.63 -4.96 -1.20
CA PHE A 150 14.96 -5.20 -2.49
C PHE A 150 15.86 -5.93 -3.50
N ASP A 151 16.54 -6.99 -3.04
CA ASP A 151 17.52 -7.74 -3.84
C ASP A 151 16.86 -8.42 -5.06
N THR A 152 17.20 -7.96 -6.26
CA THR A 152 16.67 -8.49 -7.54
C THR A 152 17.56 -9.58 -8.18
N SER A 153 18.65 -9.97 -7.51
CA SER A 153 19.63 -10.95 -8.02
C SER A 153 18.99 -12.25 -8.51
N ASN A 154 18.07 -12.81 -7.71
CA ASN A 154 17.37 -14.07 -7.99
C ASN A 154 16.44 -14.01 -9.21
N ILE A 155 16.19 -12.83 -9.76
CA ILE A 155 15.31 -12.62 -10.92
C ILE A 155 16.14 -12.37 -12.17
N GLU A 156 17.13 -11.48 -12.06
CA GLU A 156 17.90 -10.98 -13.20
C GLU A 156 19.03 -11.93 -13.62
N GLU A 157 19.61 -12.66 -12.68
CA GLU A 157 20.65 -13.66 -12.94
C GLU A 157 20.32 -14.98 -12.24
N LYS A 158 19.12 -15.53 -12.54
CA LYS A 158 18.85 -16.94 -12.30
C LYS A 158 20.00 -17.75 -12.92
N ASP A 159 20.70 -18.52 -12.10
CA ASP A 159 21.78 -19.45 -12.50
C ASP A 159 23.21 -18.89 -12.58
N LYS A 160 23.49 -17.66 -12.10
CA LYS A 160 24.88 -17.20 -11.90
C LYS A 160 25.19 -16.88 -10.45
N GLU A 161 26.35 -17.32 -9.99
CA GLU A 161 26.92 -16.81 -8.74
C GLU A 161 27.31 -15.34 -8.93
N ILE A 162 26.52 -14.44 -8.35
CA ILE A 162 26.85 -13.01 -8.30
C ILE A 162 27.97 -12.83 -7.29
N GLY A 163 29.15 -12.44 -7.79
CA GLY A 163 30.29 -12.09 -6.97
C GLY A 163 29.95 -10.97 -5.98
N PRO A 164 30.61 -10.90 -4.81
CA PRO A 164 30.35 -9.87 -3.80
C PRO A 164 30.42 -8.45 -4.35
N GLU A 165 31.30 -8.24 -5.34
CA GLU A 165 31.52 -6.94 -5.97
C GLU A 165 30.35 -6.50 -6.86
N ASP A 166 29.52 -7.41 -7.38
CA ASP A 166 28.41 -7.07 -8.28
C ASP A 166 27.06 -6.97 -7.56
N ARG A 167 26.96 -7.41 -6.30
CA ARG A 167 25.71 -7.38 -5.52
C ARG A 167 25.06 -5.99 -5.42
N HIS A 168 25.88 -4.93 -5.43
CA HIS A 168 25.39 -3.56 -5.38
C HIS A 168 24.58 -3.13 -6.59
N LYS A 169 24.64 -3.87 -7.71
CA LYS A 169 23.84 -3.61 -8.93
C LYS A 169 22.39 -4.08 -8.79
N TYR A 170 22.15 -5.03 -7.89
CA TYR A 170 20.88 -5.71 -7.71
C TYR A 170 20.15 -5.34 -6.42
N ARG A 171 20.74 -4.46 -5.60
CA ARG A 171 20.17 -4.01 -4.33
C ARG A 171 19.89 -2.53 -4.35
N SER A 172 18.77 -2.14 -3.76
CA SER A 172 18.48 -0.74 -3.49
C SER A 172 19.50 -0.19 -2.50
N ARG A 173 20.04 0.99 -2.80
CA ARG A 173 21.01 1.70 -1.93
C ARG A 173 20.40 2.89 -1.21
N CYS A 174 19.18 3.25 -1.60
CA CYS A 174 18.40 4.31 -1.00
C CYS A 174 16.94 3.92 -1.02
N ASN A 175 16.33 3.90 0.16
CA ASN A 175 14.92 3.67 0.33
C ASN A 175 14.23 4.91 0.90
N VAL A 176 12.93 4.96 0.69
CA VAL A 176 12.04 5.96 1.25
C VAL A 176 11.12 5.28 2.24
N LYS A 177 11.10 5.75 3.47
CA LYS A 177 10.10 5.42 4.49
C LYS A 177 9.03 6.50 4.52
N ILE A 178 7.75 6.09 4.51
CA ILE A 178 6.59 6.98 4.57
C ILE A 178 5.63 6.46 5.64
N LEU A 179 5.23 7.34 6.55
CA LEU A 179 4.17 7.10 7.54
C LEU A 179 2.86 7.69 7.02
N VAL A 180 1.79 6.90 7.04
CA VAL A 180 0.46 7.31 6.59
C VAL A 180 -0.59 6.83 7.57
N THR A 181 -1.51 7.72 7.94
CA THR A 181 -2.73 7.37 8.66
C THR A 181 -3.85 7.21 7.64
N ALA A 182 -4.51 6.06 7.62
CA ALA A 182 -5.63 5.81 6.72
C ALA A 182 -6.56 4.71 7.27
N ILE A 183 -7.72 4.56 6.63
CA ILE A 183 -8.75 3.58 7.02
C ILE A 183 -8.38 2.18 6.50
N SER A 184 -7.78 2.07 5.32
CA SER A 184 -7.41 0.80 4.69
C SER A 184 -5.95 0.77 4.26
N ALA A 185 -5.42 -0.42 4.01
CA ALA A 185 -4.08 -0.59 3.47
C ALA A 185 -3.95 -0.05 2.04
N ASN A 186 -5.01 -0.14 1.22
CA ASN A 186 -4.96 0.35 -0.15
C ASN A 186 -4.95 1.88 -0.19
N SER A 187 -5.82 2.56 0.56
CA SER A 187 -5.78 4.03 0.59
C SER A 187 -4.49 4.54 1.25
N ALA A 188 -3.99 3.84 2.28
CA ALA A 188 -2.68 4.15 2.83
C ALA A 188 -1.57 4.03 1.76
N LYS A 189 -1.63 3.00 0.92
CA LYS A 189 -0.70 2.79 -0.19
C LYS A 189 -0.80 3.91 -1.22
N GLU A 190 -2.00 4.26 -1.67
CA GLU A 190 -2.21 5.33 -2.67
C GLU A 190 -1.66 6.68 -2.18
N ILE A 191 -1.92 7.02 -0.92
CA ILE A 191 -1.39 8.24 -0.30
C ILE A 191 0.15 8.18 -0.22
N ALA A 192 0.71 7.05 0.19
CA ALA A 192 2.15 6.88 0.28
C ALA A 192 2.84 6.92 -1.10
N GLU A 193 2.24 6.28 -2.10
CA GLU A 193 2.71 6.25 -3.49
C GLU A 193 2.70 7.65 -4.09
N SER A 194 1.64 8.43 -3.87
CA SER A 194 1.58 9.83 -4.31
C SER A 194 2.73 10.68 -3.74
N LYS A 195 2.95 10.62 -2.41
CA LYS A 195 4.07 11.29 -1.74
C LYS A 195 5.42 10.86 -2.31
N PHE A 196 5.59 9.56 -2.52
CA PHE A 196 6.81 8.99 -3.09
C PHE A 196 7.07 9.50 -4.52
N LEU A 197 6.04 9.51 -5.38
CA LEU A 197 6.15 9.99 -6.76
C LEU A 197 6.47 11.49 -6.82
N HIS A 198 5.93 12.31 -5.92
CA HIS A 198 6.31 13.72 -5.80
C HIS A 198 7.80 13.89 -5.49
N LEU A 199 8.31 13.13 -4.52
CA LEU A 199 9.74 13.13 -4.22
C LEU A 199 10.58 12.67 -5.42
N LEU A 200 10.21 11.56 -6.06
CA LEU A 200 10.94 11.00 -7.20
C LEU A 200 10.99 11.97 -8.38
N ASN A 201 9.86 12.63 -8.68
CA ASN A 201 9.76 13.65 -9.71
C ASN A 201 10.65 14.86 -9.39
N LEU A 202 10.64 15.32 -8.14
CA LEU A 202 11.46 16.44 -7.71
C LEU A 202 12.96 16.12 -7.78
N LEU A 203 13.36 14.91 -7.36
CA LEU A 203 14.73 14.43 -7.50
C LEU A 203 15.17 14.40 -8.97
N ASN A 204 14.33 13.88 -9.86
CA ASN A 204 14.63 13.84 -11.28
C ASN A 204 14.69 15.23 -11.91
N LEU A 205 13.79 16.14 -11.54
CA LEU A 205 13.80 17.51 -12.03
C LEU A 205 15.14 18.21 -11.76
N TYR A 206 15.70 18.02 -10.56
CA TYR A 206 16.90 18.72 -10.14
C TYR A 206 18.21 18.02 -10.50
N PHE A 207 18.23 16.68 -10.54
CA PHE A 207 19.50 15.95 -10.67
C PHE A 207 19.52 14.85 -11.74
N ALA A 208 18.40 14.58 -12.42
CA ALA A 208 18.45 13.73 -13.60
C ALA A 208 19.26 14.41 -14.71
N GLN A 209 19.92 13.59 -15.51
CA GLN A 209 20.69 14.01 -16.68
C GLN A 209 20.38 13.06 -17.83
N LYS A 210 20.85 13.38 -19.04
CA LYS A 210 20.53 12.65 -20.29
C LYS A 210 20.63 11.12 -20.19
N TYR A 211 21.53 10.60 -19.36
CA TYR A 211 21.78 9.15 -19.20
C TYR A 211 21.61 8.64 -17.77
N HIS A 212 21.01 9.43 -16.88
CA HIS A 212 20.80 9.05 -15.49
C HIS A 212 19.47 9.59 -14.98
N GLU A 213 18.60 8.67 -14.59
CA GLU A 213 17.26 8.91 -14.04
C GLU A 213 17.12 8.10 -12.74
N PHE A 214 16.59 8.71 -11.69
CA PHE A 214 16.15 7.98 -10.51
C PHE A 214 14.81 7.34 -10.82
N TYR A 215 14.62 6.08 -10.46
CA TYR A 215 13.39 5.40 -10.81
C TYR A 215 12.93 4.44 -9.73
N TRP A 216 11.67 4.06 -9.90
CA TRP A 216 10.99 3.03 -9.15
C TRP A 216 10.45 2.00 -10.14
N ASP A 217 10.56 0.73 -9.78
CA ASP A 217 10.12 -0.39 -10.61
C ASP A 217 8.76 -0.95 -10.17
N GLY A 218 8.11 -0.38 -9.15
CA GLY A 218 6.82 -0.85 -8.63
C GLY A 218 6.92 -1.68 -7.35
N GLN A 219 8.14 -1.99 -6.88
CA GLN A 219 8.34 -2.73 -5.64
C GLN A 219 8.04 -1.88 -4.40
N TYR A 220 7.42 -2.45 -3.38
CA TYR A 220 7.23 -1.77 -2.10
C TYR A 220 7.00 -2.76 -0.97
N ILE A 221 7.23 -2.31 0.25
CA ILE A 221 6.88 -3.04 1.49
C ILE A 221 5.97 -2.13 2.32
N GLY A 222 4.83 -2.64 2.75
CA GLY A 222 3.87 -1.99 3.64
C GLY A 222 3.72 -2.80 4.93
N LYS A 223 3.48 -2.12 6.04
CA LYS A 223 3.15 -2.75 7.34
C LYS A 223 2.19 -1.85 8.12
N LYS A 224 1.20 -2.46 8.76
CA LYS A 224 0.33 -1.79 9.73
C LYS A 224 1.04 -1.74 11.09
N THR A 225 1.15 -0.56 11.71
CA THR A 225 2.06 -0.34 12.86
C THR A 225 1.67 -1.10 14.12
N ASP A 226 0.37 -1.35 14.33
CA ASP A 226 -0.20 -2.02 15.50
C ASP A 226 -0.15 -3.57 15.41
N THR A 227 0.44 -4.12 14.34
CA THR A 227 0.52 -5.56 14.13
C THR A 227 1.97 -6.06 14.18
N GLU A 228 2.23 -7.06 15.02
CA GLU A 228 3.55 -7.70 15.09
C GLU A 228 3.87 -8.45 13.78
N TYR A 229 2.85 -9.09 13.19
CA TYR A 229 2.91 -9.85 11.94
C TYR A 229 1.96 -9.26 10.90
N GLY A 230 2.33 -9.29 9.62
CA GLY A 230 1.47 -8.84 8.53
C GLY A 230 2.03 -7.72 7.65
N SER A 231 3.34 -7.75 7.38
CA SER A 231 3.86 -6.96 6.26
C SER A 231 3.29 -7.49 4.94
N PHE A 232 3.06 -6.59 4.00
CA PHE A 232 2.52 -6.85 2.67
C PHE A 232 3.32 -6.04 1.66
N GLY A 233 3.25 -6.37 0.37
CA GLY A 233 4.04 -5.63 -0.60
C GLY A 233 4.21 -6.38 -1.90
N SER A 234 4.87 -5.71 -2.85
CA SER A 234 5.35 -6.34 -4.06
C SER A 234 6.86 -6.39 -4.04
N LEU A 235 7.43 -7.60 -4.10
CA LEU A 235 8.86 -7.80 -4.35
C LEU A 235 9.18 -7.83 -5.85
N PHE A 236 8.16 -7.75 -6.71
CA PHE A 236 8.32 -7.82 -8.16
C PHE A 236 7.78 -6.55 -8.81
N GLY A 237 8.65 -5.83 -9.51
CA GLY A 237 8.30 -4.65 -10.27
C GLY A 237 7.70 -4.95 -11.64
N SER A 238 7.10 -3.94 -12.30
CA SER A 238 6.67 -4.06 -13.69
C SER A 238 7.87 -4.03 -14.64
N ILE A 239 7.95 -5.04 -15.51
CA ILE A 239 8.99 -5.16 -16.54
C ILE A 239 8.56 -4.30 -17.72
N ASP A 240 8.96 -3.02 -17.73
CA ASP A 240 8.65 -2.10 -18.83
C ASP A 240 9.89 -1.42 -19.45
N GLU A 241 9.78 -1.10 -20.75
CA GLU A 241 10.78 -1.00 -21.84
C GLU A 241 11.93 0.03 -21.69
N LYS A 242 12.00 0.82 -20.61
CA LYS A 242 13.12 1.78 -20.38
C LYS A 242 14.40 1.14 -19.81
N GLN A 243 14.66 -0.12 -20.13
CA GLN A 243 15.67 -0.96 -19.48
C GLN A 243 17.11 -0.41 -19.59
N GLN A 244 17.46 0.25 -20.70
CA GLN A 244 18.80 0.83 -20.89
C GLN A 244 19.13 1.98 -19.92
N ARG A 245 18.17 2.88 -19.67
CA ARG A 245 18.35 3.99 -18.71
C ARG A 245 18.41 3.48 -17.28
N LYS A 246 17.57 2.47 -16.97
CA LYS A 246 17.56 1.76 -15.68
C LYS A 246 18.90 1.08 -15.37
N ASN A 247 19.52 0.44 -16.37
CA ASN A 247 20.82 -0.23 -16.23
C ASN A 247 21.97 0.76 -15.99
N LEU A 248 22.00 1.91 -16.69
CA LEU A 248 23.02 2.94 -16.45
C LEU A 248 22.88 3.57 -15.08
N SER A 249 21.66 3.90 -14.65
CA SER A 249 21.41 4.43 -13.31
C SER A 249 21.85 3.46 -12.21
N ARG A 250 21.62 2.15 -12.37
CA ARG A 250 22.09 1.12 -11.43
C ARG A 250 23.62 1.00 -11.38
N ASN A 251 24.28 1.03 -12.53
CA ASN A 251 25.74 0.88 -12.61
C ASN A 251 26.50 2.15 -12.16
N SER A 252 25.87 3.32 -12.23
CA SER A 252 26.46 4.59 -11.78
C SER A 252 25.46 5.39 -10.95
N PRO A 253 25.16 4.95 -9.71
CA PRO A 253 24.22 5.65 -8.85
C PRO A 253 24.79 6.99 -8.38
N LYS A 254 23.95 8.01 -8.26
CA LYS A 254 24.38 9.34 -7.82
C LYS A 254 24.26 9.51 -6.32
N PHE A 255 25.27 10.13 -5.73
CA PHE A 255 25.25 10.52 -4.33
C PHE A 255 24.44 11.80 -4.12
N LEU A 256 23.47 11.73 -3.21
CA LEU A 256 22.74 12.88 -2.70
C LEU A 256 23.46 13.43 -1.47
N SER A 257 24.21 14.51 -1.66
CA SER A 257 24.88 15.19 -0.55
C SER A 257 23.88 15.93 0.34
N ASP A 258 24.28 16.21 1.58
CA ASP A 258 23.48 16.96 2.55
C ASP A 258 23.01 18.32 1.99
N GLN A 259 23.86 19.02 1.22
CA GLN A 259 23.52 20.28 0.56
C GLN A 259 22.42 20.12 -0.49
N LYS A 260 22.47 19.05 -1.30
CA LYS A 260 21.41 18.76 -2.28
C LYS A 260 20.13 18.40 -1.56
N TYR A 261 20.20 17.60 -0.50
CA TYR A 261 19.04 17.23 0.31
C TYR A 261 18.33 18.46 0.89
N GLU A 262 19.07 19.37 1.55
CA GLU A 262 18.49 20.60 2.11
C GLU A 262 17.93 21.53 1.03
N SER A 263 18.51 21.54 -0.17
CA SER A 263 17.97 22.31 -1.30
C SER A 263 16.60 21.80 -1.73
N ILE A 264 16.45 20.49 -1.92
CA ILE A 264 15.16 19.86 -2.27
C ILE A 264 14.13 20.11 -1.18
N LYS A 265 14.53 19.96 0.09
CA LYS A 265 13.66 20.16 1.25
C LYS A 265 13.13 21.60 1.35
N ASN A 266 13.95 22.59 1.04
CA ASN A 266 13.48 23.98 1.00
C ASN A 266 12.45 24.18 -0.11
N VAL A 267 12.65 23.56 -1.27
CA VAL A 267 11.70 23.59 -2.38
C VAL A 267 10.41 22.85 -2.04
N SER A 268 10.48 21.68 -1.38
CA SER A 268 9.29 20.92 -0.99
C SER A 268 8.40 21.70 -0.04
N LYS A 269 8.98 22.40 0.94
CA LYS A 269 8.22 23.27 1.86
C LYS A 269 7.46 24.38 1.13
N ILE A 270 8.04 24.93 0.07
CA ILE A 270 7.39 25.95 -0.75
C ILE A 270 6.21 25.31 -1.51
N ILE A 271 6.43 24.14 -2.11
CA ILE A 271 5.38 23.41 -2.85
C ILE A 271 4.23 23.05 -1.89
N GLU A 272 4.51 22.46 -0.73
CA GLU A 272 3.52 22.11 0.30
C GLU A 272 2.71 23.35 0.73
N SER A 273 3.39 24.48 1.00
CA SER A 273 2.70 25.73 1.36
C SER A 273 1.82 26.29 0.24
N LEU A 274 2.17 26.06 -1.03
CA LEU A 274 1.36 26.47 -2.17
C LEU A 274 0.16 25.53 -2.38
N GLU A 275 0.35 24.22 -2.17
CA GLU A 275 -0.73 23.23 -2.21
C GLU A 275 -1.78 23.49 -1.12
N GLU A 276 -1.36 23.78 0.12
CA GLU A 276 -2.26 24.16 1.23
C GLU A 276 -3.12 25.38 0.91
N LYS A 277 -2.61 26.30 0.08
CA LYS A 277 -3.32 27.51 -0.35
C LYS A 277 -4.14 27.31 -1.62
N ASN A 278 -4.21 26.09 -2.16
CA ASN A 278 -4.79 25.77 -3.47
C ASN A 278 -4.16 26.59 -4.62
N MET A 279 -2.89 26.98 -4.49
CA MET A 279 -2.16 27.80 -5.46
C MET A 279 -1.21 26.98 -6.35
N CYS A 280 -1.10 25.68 -6.11
CA CYS A 280 -0.38 24.75 -6.97
C CYS A 280 -1.33 23.63 -7.41
N VAL A 281 -1.47 23.45 -8.72
CA VAL A 281 -2.05 22.24 -9.32
C VAL A 281 -0.89 21.46 -9.89
N VAL A 282 -0.39 20.46 -9.16
CA VAL A 282 0.50 19.47 -9.76
C VAL A 282 -0.33 18.70 -10.78
N GLN A 283 -0.22 19.08 -12.06
CA GLN A 283 -0.82 18.30 -13.13
C GLN A 283 -0.18 16.92 -13.10
N ASN A 284 -0.94 15.92 -12.64
CA ASN A 284 -0.68 14.53 -12.98
C ASN A 284 -0.73 14.45 -14.51
N ARG A 285 0.44 14.37 -15.16
CA ARG A 285 0.52 13.90 -16.55
C ARG A 285 0.26 12.40 -16.54
N SER A 286 -0.98 12.01 -16.27
CA SER A 286 -1.53 10.73 -16.67
C SER A 286 -1.77 10.80 -18.18
N THR A 287 -0.94 10.05 -18.92
CA THR A 287 -1.28 9.37 -20.18
C THR A 287 -2.19 10.12 -21.15
N GLU A 288 -1.58 10.74 -22.17
CA GLU A 288 -2.19 10.87 -23.49
C GLU A 288 -1.45 9.95 -24.47
N PHE A 289 -2.26 9.06 -25.06
CA PHE A 289 -2.05 8.12 -26.16
C PHE A 289 -1.43 6.75 -25.84
#